data_AF-A0A2T0SHX2-F1
#
_entry.id   AF-A0A2T0SHX2-F1
#
_cell.length_a   1.000
_cell.length_b   1.000
_cell.length_c   1.000
_cell.angle_alpha   90.00
_cell.angle_beta   90.00
_cell.angle_gamma   90.00
#
_symmetry.space_group_name_H-M   'P 1'
#
loop_
_entity.id
_entity.type
_entity.pdbx_description
1 polymer ?
#
loop_
_entity_poly.entity_id
_entity_poly.type
_entity_poly.pdbx_seq_one_letter_code
_entity_poly.pdbx_strand_id
1 'polypeptide(L)'
;MNPRFLGGEMLVWSDLDGAHGPGPVRGAALVPFLAAARGRTLVAGPHDPALLAALPGATVLVRGVPDAERLAAAGNLTVLCGGPAKLAAEPAFDTIIALDGLGRLGTAEQDEATWLATLDSLRAALAPGGLLMLGLANPLGLHRLVAVPRPPADSDWTPGYDDTRPATPAALAGLLGGTARVYAAYPDPVAPRLVLPSDAGGGAAEAALARAYAGADAGETLTDPEPWARESLRRGQPLAPGWIVVAAPRPPAIEVEVPGPSGRTVESLVAGAAARRDLPAVRALLSAWQESPAAGVPAGQVISGPDGVLTPLVPTADPDHALHDLAERLLRAGDHPWPGVTGPADLAALLAAMTGREAGVAEVRQPRPLPFAELRAERDRLTREVAEVRAQAAFLEAELTAREADLRRARRTVELLSGKGPARAGQVFVGGVRAARRLLRHRP
;
A
#
# COMPACT_ATOMS: atom_id res chain seq x y z
N MET A 1 -36.24 -0.98 15.04
CA MET A 1 -37.11 0.22 14.85
C MET A 1 -37.15 0.52 13.35
N ASN A 2 -38.15 1.20 12.82
CA ASN A 2 -38.16 1.56 11.41
C ASN A 2 -37.33 2.84 11.17
N PRO A 3 -36.61 2.96 10.04
CA PRO A 3 -35.92 4.20 9.70
C PRO A 3 -36.91 5.35 9.49
N ARG A 4 -36.50 6.58 9.80
CA ARG A 4 -37.26 7.81 9.55
C ARG A 4 -36.77 8.45 8.25
N PHE A 5 -37.67 8.62 7.30
CA PHE A 5 -37.42 9.24 6.01
C PHE A 5 -37.61 10.76 6.10
N LEU A 6 -36.58 11.53 5.73
CA LEU A 6 -36.53 12.98 5.85
C LEU A 6 -36.76 13.71 4.51
N GLY A 7 -36.66 13.00 3.40
CA GLY A 7 -36.69 13.50 2.03
C GLY A 7 -35.31 13.54 1.36
N GLY A 8 -35.29 13.18 0.08
CA GLY A 8 -34.08 13.12 -0.75
C GLY A 8 -33.36 11.78 -0.69
N GLU A 9 -34.03 10.71 -0.26
CA GLU A 9 -33.46 9.38 -0.12
C GLU A 9 -33.06 8.75 -1.46
N MET A 10 -32.01 7.94 -1.44
CA MET A 10 -31.58 7.13 -2.59
C MET A 10 -32.12 5.71 -2.44
N LEU A 11 -33.13 5.37 -3.24
CA LEU A 11 -33.93 4.13 -3.08
C LEU A 11 -33.13 2.84 -3.29
N VAL A 12 -32.13 2.86 -4.18
CA VAL A 12 -31.37 1.66 -4.60
C VAL A 12 -29.88 1.76 -4.33
N TRP A 13 -29.44 2.81 -3.63
CA TRP A 13 -28.02 3.08 -3.38
C TRP A 13 -27.61 2.63 -1.98
N SER A 14 -26.44 2.00 -1.88
CA SER A 14 -25.80 1.65 -0.61
C SER A 14 -24.37 2.16 -0.61
N ASP A 15 -24.02 2.93 0.41
CA ASP A 15 -22.64 3.29 0.70
C ASP A 15 -21.98 2.24 1.63
N LEU A 16 -22.77 1.41 2.32
CA LEU A 16 -22.27 0.40 3.26
C LEU A 16 -21.83 -0.91 2.59
N ASP A 17 -22.31 -1.23 1.39
CA ASP A 17 -21.95 -2.47 0.70
C ASP A 17 -20.56 -2.46 0.04
N GLY A 18 -19.98 -1.27 -0.15
CA GLY A 18 -18.72 -1.08 -0.86
C GLY A 18 -18.77 -1.45 -2.35
N ALA A 19 -19.93 -1.79 -2.90
CA ALA A 19 -20.10 -2.10 -4.33
C ALA A 19 -20.07 -0.82 -5.16
N HIS A 20 -20.64 0.26 -4.62
CA HIS A 20 -20.76 1.55 -5.32
C HIS A 20 -19.75 2.59 -4.83
N GLY A 21 -18.74 2.23 -4.04
CA GLY A 21 -17.81 3.19 -3.43
C GLY A 21 -16.76 2.58 -2.50
N PRO A 22 -16.00 3.41 -1.76
CA PRO A 22 -14.95 2.94 -0.85
C PRO A 22 -15.49 2.18 0.38
N GLY A 23 -16.82 2.03 0.48
CA GLY A 23 -17.52 1.48 1.63
C GLY A 23 -17.65 2.50 2.77
N PRO A 24 -18.04 2.03 3.96
CA PRO A 24 -18.13 2.89 5.13
C PRO A 24 -16.75 3.24 5.68
N VAL A 25 -16.68 4.39 6.36
CA VAL A 25 -15.55 4.71 7.24
C VAL A 25 -15.42 3.63 8.31
N ARG A 26 -14.20 3.14 8.52
CA ARG A 26 -13.90 1.98 9.37
C ARG A 26 -12.49 2.04 9.96
N GLY A 27 -12.21 1.12 10.87
CA GLY A 27 -10.87 0.92 11.44
C GLY A 27 -10.76 1.33 12.91
N ALA A 28 -9.97 0.56 13.65
CA ALA A 28 -9.81 0.74 15.10
C ALA A 28 -9.20 2.09 15.50
N ALA A 29 -8.43 2.72 14.61
CA ALA A 29 -7.83 4.03 14.85
C ALA A 29 -8.86 5.16 15.03
N LEU A 30 -10.12 4.93 14.63
CA LEU A 30 -11.22 5.89 14.77
C LEU A 30 -12.00 5.74 16.08
N VAL A 31 -11.84 4.62 16.81
CA VAL A 31 -12.57 4.36 18.06
C VAL A 31 -12.39 5.49 19.10
N PRO A 32 -11.19 6.07 19.33
CA PRO A 32 -11.02 7.18 20.26
C PRO A 32 -11.86 8.42 19.93
N PHE A 33 -12.16 8.66 18.64
CA PHE A 33 -13.00 9.78 18.22
C PHE A 33 -14.47 9.53 18.61
N LEU A 34 -14.97 8.32 18.43
CA LEU A 34 -16.32 7.96 18.86
C LEU A 34 -16.44 7.99 20.39
N ALA A 35 -15.43 7.52 21.11
CA ALA A 35 -15.40 7.54 22.57
C ALA A 35 -15.43 8.96 23.17
N ALA A 36 -15.02 9.97 22.40
CA ALA A 36 -15.07 11.38 22.82
C ALA A 36 -16.45 12.04 22.60
N ALA A 37 -17.42 11.32 22.04
CA ALA A 37 -18.78 11.81 21.88
C ALA A 37 -19.45 12.09 23.24
N ARG A 38 -20.30 13.11 23.28
CA ARG A 38 -21.03 13.52 24.48
C ARG A 38 -22.47 13.87 24.17
N GLY A 39 -23.35 13.62 25.14
CA GLY A 39 -24.76 13.97 25.03
C GLY A 39 -25.44 13.34 23.82
N ARG A 40 -26.40 14.05 23.24
CA ARG A 40 -27.13 13.58 22.06
C ARG A 40 -26.21 13.63 20.84
N THR A 41 -25.94 12.46 20.26
CA THR A 41 -24.94 12.30 19.19
C THR A 41 -25.61 12.00 17.85
N LEU A 42 -25.21 12.74 16.82
CA LEU A 42 -25.49 12.44 15.41
C LEU A 42 -24.22 11.91 14.73
N VAL A 43 -24.31 10.75 14.07
CA VAL A 43 -23.29 10.26 13.15
C VAL A 43 -23.81 10.46 11.73
N ALA A 44 -23.16 11.33 10.96
CA ALA A 44 -23.58 11.69 9.61
C ALA A 44 -22.68 11.01 8.57
N GLY A 45 -23.30 10.28 7.65
CA GLY A 45 -22.63 9.59 6.56
C GLY A 45 -22.29 8.13 6.89
N PRO A 46 -21.72 7.40 5.92
CA PRO A 46 -21.54 5.96 6.02
C PRO A 46 -20.41 5.60 6.99
N HIS A 47 -20.78 5.06 8.15
CA HIS A 47 -19.86 4.52 9.15
C HIS A 47 -20.11 3.04 9.35
N ASP A 48 -19.04 2.29 9.60
CA ASP A 48 -19.11 0.85 9.76
C ASP A 48 -19.97 0.49 10.99
N PRO A 49 -20.89 -0.50 10.90
CA PRO A 49 -21.70 -0.92 12.03
C PRO A 49 -20.89 -1.28 13.29
N ALA A 50 -19.67 -1.79 13.14
CA ALA A 50 -18.79 -2.09 14.27
C ALA A 50 -18.31 -0.83 15.00
N LEU A 51 -18.13 0.29 14.29
CA LEU A 51 -17.87 1.59 14.91
C LEU A 51 -19.12 2.12 15.61
N LEU A 52 -20.27 2.04 14.93
CA LEU A 52 -21.56 2.51 15.49
C LEU A 52 -21.97 1.75 16.76
N ALA A 53 -21.55 0.49 16.91
CA ALA A 53 -21.80 -0.31 18.11
C ALA A 53 -21.19 0.32 19.38
N ALA A 54 -20.15 1.16 19.26
CA ALA A 54 -19.58 1.91 20.38
C ALA A 54 -20.45 3.10 20.86
N LEU A 55 -21.52 3.44 20.13
CA LEU A 55 -22.39 4.58 20.40
C LEU A 55 -23.87 4.15 20.53
N PRO A 56 -24.24 3.38 21.56
CA PRO A 56 -25.62 2.95 21.75
C PRO A 56 -26.55 4.17 21.92
N GLY A 57 -27.66 4.20 21.20
CA GLY A 57 -28.64 5.29 21.24
C GLY A 57 -28.28 6.51 20.39
N ALA A 58 -27.18 6.46 19.62
CA ALA A 58 -26.88 7.51 18.66
C ALA A 58 -27.93 7.60 17.54
N THR A 59 -28.04 8.80 16.98
CA THR A 59 -28.78 9.04 15.73
C THR A 59 -27.82 8.91 14.56
N VAL A 60 -28.17 8.18 13.51
CA VAL A 60 -27.35 8.00 12.32
C VAL A 60 -28.08 8.56 11.11
N LEU A 61 -27.43 9.42 10.34
CA LEU A 61 -27.93 9.94 9.07
C LEU A 61 -27.22 9.24 7.91
N VAL A 62 -27.99 8.54 7.08
CA VAL A 62 -27.53 7.92 5.82
C VAL A 62 -28.40 8.39 4.66
N ARG A 63 -27.90 8.32 3.44
CA ARG A 63 -28.67 8.70 2.24
C ARG A 63 -29.38 7.54 1.53
N GLY A 64 -28.89 6.32 1.70
CA GLY A 64 -29.43 5.12 1.05
C GLY A 64 -30.53 4.44 1.88
N VAL A 65 -31.64 4.08 1.24
CA VAL A 65 -32.72 3.29 1.89
C VAL A 65 -32.23 1.90 2.34
N PRO A 66 -31.47 1.13 1.52
CA PRO A 66 -30.93 -0.17 1.95
C PRO A 66 -30.03 -0.08 3.19
N ASP A 67 -29.25 0.99 3.31
CA ASP A 67 -28.38 1.24 4.47
C ASP A 67 -29.21 1.57 5.71
N ALA A 68 -30.24 2.39 5.53
CA ALA A 68 -31.14 2.79 6.61
C ALA A 68 -31.88 1.58 7.20
N GLU A 69 -32.43 0.72 6.35
CA GLU A 69 -33.09 -0.52 6.78
C GLU A 69 -32.14 -1.47 7.50
N ARG A 70 -30.92 -1.66 6.96
CA ARG A 70 -29.89 -2.50 7.57
C ARG A 70 -29.49 -2.02 8.97
N LEU A 71 -29.26 -0.72 9.13
CA LEU A 71 -28.89 -0.13 10.43
C LEU A 71 -30.07 -0.15 11.42
N ALA A 72 -31.29 0.07 10.94
CA ALA A 72 -32.48 0.12 11.78
C ALA A 72 -32.88 -1.28 12.32
N ALA A 73 -32.53 -2.33 11.57
CA ALA A 73 -32.67 -3.73 11.97
C ALA A 73 -31.77 -4.11 13.16
N ALA A 74 -30.62 -3.44 13.35
CA ALA A 74 -29.75 -3.67 14.51
C ALA A 74 -30.39 -3.22 15.84
N GLY A 75 -31.35 -2.30 15.79
CA GLY A 75 -32.23 -1.96 16.91
C GLY A 75 -31.63 -1.06 18.01
N ASN A 76 -30.36 -0.72 17.94
CA ASN A 76 -29.63 0.10 18.93
C ASN A 76 -29.44 1.57 18.53
N LEU A 77 -29.96 1.98 17.36
CA LEU A 77 -29.74 3.29 16.76
C LEU A 77 -31.08 3.94 16.34
N THR A 78 -31.13 5.26 16.37
CA THR A 78 -32.15 6.03 15.65
C THR A 78 -31.65 6.30 14.24
N VAL A 79 -32.34 5.81 13.21
CA VAL A 79 -31.86 5.94 11.83
C VAL A 79 -32.68 6.97 11.07
N LEU A 80 -31.99 7.97 10.54
CA LEU A 80 -32.52 8.99 9.65
C LEU A 80 -32.01 8.69 8.23
N CYS A 81 -32.91 8.72 7.25
CA CYS A 81 -32.60 8.50 5.85
C CYS A 81 -32.98 9.76 5.05
N GLY A 82 -32.03 10.34 4.32
CA GLY A 82 -32.23 11.55 3.51
C GLY A 82 -31.05 12.51 3.60
N GLY A 83 -31.26 13.76 3.17
CA GLY A 83 -30.18 14.76 3.17
C GLY A 83 -30.15 15.70 4.39
N PRO A 84 -28.99 16.33 4.65
CA PRO A 84 -28.72 17.09 5.88
C PRO A 84 -29.54 18.37 6.04
N ALA A 85 -30.04 18.96 4.95
CA ALA A 85 -30.87 20.18 4.99
C ALA A 85 -32.16 20.01 5.82
N LYS A 86 -32.59 18.75 6.05
CA LYS A 86 -33.80 18.42 6.81
C LYS A 86 -33.55 18.25 8.32
N LEU A 87 -32.28 18.26 8.76
CA LEU A 87 -31.92 18.15 10.17
C LEU A 87 -32.39 19.33 11.02
N ALA A 88 -32.71 20.48 10.42
CA ALA A 88 -33.24 21.64 11.14
C ALA A 88 -34.58 21.37 11.86
N ALA A 89 -35.30 20.31 11.48
CA ALA A 89 -36.52 19.87 12.15
C ALA A 89 -36.25 18.96 13.36
N GLU A 90 -35.02 18.45 13.50
CA GLU A 90 -34.62 17.67 14.67
C GLU A 90 -34.21 18.60 15.82
N PRO A 91 -34.39 18.19 17.08
CA PRO A 91 -33.77 18.91 18.19
C PRO A 91 -32.25 18.91 18.04
N ALA A 92 -31.58 19.90 18.63
CA ALA A 92 -30.14 20.04 18.51
C ALA A 92 -29.35 18.82 19.06
N PHE A 93 -28.15 18.61 18.52
CA PHE A 93 -27.22 17.56 18.92
C PHE A 93 -26.03 18.17 19.68
N ASP A 94 -25.61 17.53 20.76
CA ASP A 94 -24.43 17.93 21.52
C ASP A 94 -23.12 17.53 20.83
N THR A 95 -23.19 16.47 20.01
CA THR A 95 -22.07 15.98 19.20
C THR A 95 -22.53 15.62 17.79
N ILE A 96 -21.79 16.05 16.78
CA ILE A 96 -21.94 15.62 15.39
C ILE A 96 -20.62 15.02 14.91
N ILE A 97 -20.69 13.80 14.38
CA ILE A 97 -19.56 13.02 13.87
C ILE A 97 -19.79 12.76 12.38
N ALA A 98 -18.97 13.36 11.53
CA ALA A 98 -18.97 13.19 10.08
C ALA A 98 -17.55 12.81 9.62
N LEU A 99 -17.01 11.69 10.11
CA LEU A 99 -15.66 11.22 9.70
C LEU A 99 -15.63 10.82 8.21
N ASP A 100 -16.81 10.55 7.64
CA ASP A 100 -17.12 10.47 6.21
C ASP A 100 -16.60 11.65 5.36
N GLY A 101 -16.55 12.81 6.02
CA GLY A 101 -16.68 14.10 5.36
C GLY A 101 -18.11 14.35 4.88
N LEU A 102 -18.27 15.41 4.09
CA LEU A 102 -19.59 15.90 3.65
C LEU A 102 -19.99 15.38 2.26
N GLY A 103 -19.04 14.84 1.50
CA GLY A 103 -19.23 14.49 0.09
C GLY A 103 -20.25 13.39 -0.15
N ARG A 104 -20.47 12.50 0.82
CA ARG A 104 -21.46 11.40 0.75
C ARG A 104 -22.72 11.66 1.60
N LEU A 105 -23.00 12.93 1.93
CA LEU A 105 -24.25 13.34 2.58
C LEU A 105 -25.29 13.86 1.57
N GLY A 106 -24.84 14.39 0.43
CA GLY A 106 -25.69 14.83 -0.66
C GLY A 106 -26.34 13.67 -1.41
N THR A 107 -27.49 13.93 -2.01
CA THR A 107 -28.28 12.94 -2.75
C THR A 107 -28.63 13.48 -4.14
N ALA A 108 -28.90 12.58 -5.10
CA ALA A 108 -29.15 12.96 -6.48
C ALA A 108 -30.43 13.80 -6.67
N GLU A 109 -31.36 13.72 -5.71
CA GLU A 109 -32.68 14.37 -5.76
C GLU A 109 -32.69 15.74 -5.06
N GLN A 110 -31.54 16.25 -4.60
CA GLN A 110 -31.42 17.56 -3.95
C GLN A 110 -30.77 18.58 -4.90
N ASP A 111 -31.18 19.85 -4.76
CA ASP A 111 -30.45 20.97 -5.38
C ASP A 111 -28.97 20.87 -5.01
N GLU A 112 -28.07 21.16 -5.95
CA GLU A 112 -26.60 21.05 -5.75
C GLU A 112 -26.15 21.91 -4.56
N ALA A 113 -26.15 21.31 -3.37
CA ALA A 113 -25.69 21.95 -2.16
C ALA A 113 -24.17 21.98 -2.19
N THR A 114 -23.61 23.18 -2.07
CA THR A 114 -22.16 23.33 -1.88
C THR A 114 -21.71 22.66 -0.58
N TRP A 115 -20.42 22.36 -0.50
CA TRP A 115 -19.77 21.83 0.69
C TRP A 115 -20.05 22.73 1.90
N LEU A 116 -19.97 24.05 1.73
CA LEU A 116 -20.26 25.01 2.79
C LEU A 116 -21.75 24.99 3.22
N ALA A 117 -22.70 24.90 2.28
CA ALA A 117 -24.12 24.79 2.62
C ALA A 117 -24.43 23.51 3.40
N THR A 118 -23.74 22.41 3.07
CA THR A 118 -23.83 21.14 3.81
C THR A 118 -23.25 21.29 5.22
N LEU A 119 -22.10 21.96 5.35
CA LEU A 119 -21.50 22.25 6.66
C LEU A 119 -22.44 23.10 7.53
N ASP A 120 -23.03 24.14 6.95
CA ASP A 120 -23.94 25.03 7.67
C ASP A 120 -25.22 24.33 8.11
N SER A 121 -25.71 23.35 7.34
CA SER A 121 -26.80 22.46 7.76
C SER A 121 -26.44 21.64 9.01
N LEU A 122 -25.23 21.08 9.07
CA LEU A 122 -24.77 20.37 10.27
C LEU A 122 -24.59 21.32 11.46
N ARG A 123 -24.09 22.53 11.24
CA ARG A 123 -23.95 23.54 12.31
C ARG A 123 -25.27 24.00 12.88
N ALA A 124 -26.29 24.17 12.04
CA ALA A 124 -27.62 24.54 12.48
C ALA A 124 -28.24 23.46 13.39
N ALA A 125 -27.86 22.19 13.17
CA ALA A 125 -28.26 21.07 14.02
C ALA A 125 -27.38 20.89 15.28
N LEU A 126 -26.24 21.59 15.38
CA LEU A 126 -25.33 21.50 16.52
C LEU A 126 -25.80 22.44 17.65
N ALA A 127 -25.88 21.91 18.86
CA ALA A 127 -26.18 22.71 20.04
C ALA A 127 -25.08 23.77 20.28
N PRO A 128 -25.40 24.93 20.88
CA PRO A 128 -24.39 25.91 21.24
C PRO A 128 -23.27 25.31 22.10
N GLY A 129 -22.03 25.44 21.64
CA GLY A 129 -20.87 24.83 22.28
C GLY A 129 -20.71 23.32 22.09
N GLY A 130 -21.50 22.72 21.19
CA GLY A 130 -21.41 21.33 20.79
C GLY A 130 -20.08 20.97 20.14
N LEU A 131 -19.86 19.67 19.99
CA LEU A 131 -18.66 19.08 19.43
C LEU A 131 -18.90 18.64 17.97
N LEU A 132 -18.11 19.17 17.03
CA LEU A 132 -18.14 18.75 15.63
C LEU A 132 -16.85 18.04 15.28
N MET A 133 -16.95 16.80 14.80
CA MET A 133 -15.84 16.03 14.25
C MET A 133 -16.06 15.83 12.76
N LEU A 134 -15.11 16.26 11.93
CA LEU A 134 -15.27 16.27 10.48
C LEU A 134 -14.04 15.67 9.80
N GLY A 135 -14.27 14.62 9.00
CA GLY A 135 -13.27 14.06 8.10
C GLY A 135 -13.17 14.87 6.81
N LEU A 136 -11.97 14.91 6.23
CA LEU A 136 -11.72 15.51 4.93
C LEU A 136 -10.65 14.69 4.21
N ALA A 137 -11.03 14.01 3.14
CA ALA A 137 -10.08 13.38 2.24
C ALA A 137 -9.21 14.45 1.56
N ASN A 138 -7.89 14.25 1.59
CA ASN A 138 -6.94 15.16 0.97
C ASN A 138 -6.89 14.90 -0.55
N PRO A 139 -7.25 15.87 -1.41
CA PRO A 139 -7.19 15.69 -2.86
C PRO A 139 -5.76 15.43 -3.37
N LEU A 140 -4.74 15.86 -2.62
CA LEU A 140 -3.31 15.63 -2.90
C LEU A 140 -2.69 14.58 -1.95
N GLY A 141 -3.52 13.79 -1.26
CA GLY A 141 -3.06 12.80 -0.29
C GLY A 141 -2.33 11.64 -0.97
N LEU A 142 -1.37 11.04 -0.26
CA LEU A 142 -0.54 9.95 -0.81
C LEU A 142 -1.36 8.80 -1.38
N HIS A 143 -2.46 8.42 -0.73
CA HIS A 143 -3.37 7.37 -1.21
C HIS A 143 -3.83 7.57 -2.67
N ARG A 144 -3.90 8.82 -3.17
CA ARG A 144 -4.22 9.12 -4.57
C ARG A 144 -2.98 9.18 -5.45
N LEU A 145 -1.89 9.78 -4.95
CA LEU A 145 -0.65 9.96 -5.72
C LEU A 145 0.03 8.63 -6.05
N VAL A 146 -0.10 7.64 -5.17
CA VAL A 146 0.46 6.31 -5.38
C VAL A 146 -0.56 5.28 -5.85
N ALA A 147 -1.83 5.66 -6.04
CA ALA A 147 -2.86 4.71 -6.47
C ALA A 147 -2.59 4.21 -7.90
N VAL A 148 -2.85 2.92 -8.13
CA VAL A 148 -2.96 2.39 -9.48
C VAL A 148 -4.25 2.95 -10.11
N PRO A 149 -4.19 3.56 -11.31
CA PRO A 149 -5.38 4.07 -11.99
C PRO A 149 -6.41 2.95 -12.20
N ARG A 150 -7.67 3.21 -11.84
CA ARG A 150 -8.80 2.30 -12.06
C ARG A 150 -9.82 2.93 -13.00
N PRO A 151 -10.65 2.12 -13.70
CA PRO A 151 -11.81 2.65 -14.41
C PRO A 151 -12.71 3.46 -13.45
N PRO A 152 -13.28 4.58 -13.90
CA PRO A 152 -14.24 5.33 -13.09
C PRO A 152 -15.39 4.43 -12.66
N ALA A 153 -15.73 4.47 -11.38
CA ALA A 153 -16.92 3.84 -10.82
C ALA A 153 -18.01 4.89 -10.58
N ASP A 154 -19.25 4.45 -10.37
CA ASP A 154 -20.38 5.35 -10.07
C ASP A 154 -20.13 6.21 -8.82
N SER A 155 -19.31 5.73 -7.87
CA SER A 155 -18.83 6.50 -6.70
C SER A 155 -17.94 7.68 -7.03
N ASP A 156 -17.22 7.60 -8.15
CA ASP A 156 -16.30 8.65 -8.58
C ASP A 156 -17.05 9.84 -9.18
N TRP A 157 -18.38 9.71 -9.34
CA TRP A 157 -19.23 10.84 -9.64
C TRP A 157 -19.12 11.86 -8.51
N THR A 158 -18.52 13.00 -8.84
CA THR A 158 -18.49 14.16 -7.97
C THR A 158 -19.50 15.16 -8.53
N PRO A 159 -20.32 15.79 -7.67
CA PRO A 159 -21.01 17.02 -8.05
C PRO A 159 -19.99 18.01 -8.63
N GLY A 160 -20.44 18.95 -9.45
CA GLY A 160 -19.58 19.91 -10.15
C GLY A 160 -18.53 20.62 -9.28
N TYR A 161 -17.60 21.33 -9.92
CA TYR A 161 -16.56 22.07 -9.21
C TYR A 161 -17.15 22.97 -8.11
N ASP A 162 -16.70 22.75 -6.87
CA ASP A 162 -17.14 23.47 -5.67
C ASP A 162 -15.95 24.17 -5.04
N ASP A 163 -15.88 25.48 -5.21
CA ASP A 163 -14.82 26.36 -4.69
C ASP A 163 -14.93 26.58 -3.18
N THR A 164 -16.03 26.18 -2.55
CA THR A 164 -16.24 26.31 -1.11
C THR A 164 -15.58 25.17 -0.32
N ARG A 165 -15.19 24.08 -0.99
CA ARG A 165 -14.52 22.94 -0.35
C ARG A 165 -13.09 23.31 0.08
N PRO A 166 -12.73 23.16 1.36
CA PRO A 166 -11.38 23.48 1.82
C PRO A 166 -10.34 22.52 1.24
N ALA A 167 -9.26 23.09 0.72
CA ALA A 167 -8.13 22.33 0.16
C ALA A 167 -7.02 22.01 1.19
N THR A 168 -7.07 22.65 2.37
CA THR A 168 -6.04 22.49 3.41
C THR A 168 -6.67 22.36 4.80
N PRO A 169 -5.96 21.76 5.77
CA PRO A 169 -6.43 21.69 7.15
C PRO A 169 -6.62 23.07 7.78
N ALA A 170 -5.77 24.03 7.43
CA ALA A 170 -5.87 25.41 7.90
C ALA A 170 -7.13 26.10 7.37
N ALA A 171 -7.46 25.90 6.08
CA ALA A 171 -8.70 26.40 5.50
C ALA A 171 -9.93 25.76 6.16
N LEU A 172 -9.90 24.45 6.39
CA LEU A 172 -10.97 23.74 7.10
C LEU A 172 -11.14 24.24 8.55
N ALA A 173 -10.05 24.36 9.31
CA ALA A 173 -10.08 24.89 10.67
C ALA A 173 -10.60 26.34 10.72
N GLY A 174 -10.18 27.17 9.75
CA GLY A 174 -10.65 28.55 9.61
C GLY A 174 -12.15 28.62 9.30
N LEU A 175 -12.65 27.73 8.43
CA LEU A 175 -14.08 27.62 8.16
C LEU A 175 -14.83 27.24 9.43
N LEU A 176 -14.37 26.23 10.19
CA LEU A 176 -15.07 25.68 11.35
C LEU A 176 -15.32 26.70 12.47
N GLY A 177 -14.47 27.72 12.60
CA GLY A 177 -14.58 28.75 13.63
C GLY A 177 -14.23 28.21 15.03
N GLY A 178 -13.62 29.06 15.86
CA GLY A 178 -13.18 28.66 17.21
C GLY A 178 -11.88 27.85 17.25
N THR A 179 -11.62 27.20 18.37
CA THR A 179 -10.45 26.33 18.57
C THR A 179 -10.68 24.97 17.95
N ALA A 180 -9.86 24.58 16.98
CA ALA A 180 -9.90 23.27 16.33
C ALA A 180 -8.61 22.50 16.58
N ARG A 181 -8.72 21.19 16.73
CA ARG A 181 -7.58 20.26 16.69
C ARG A 181 -7.61 19.48 15.39
N VAL A 182 -6.46 19.33 14.76
CA VAL A 182 -6.31 18.63 13.48
C VAL A 182 -5.53 17.36 13.69
N TYR A 183 -6.02 16.29 13.09
CA TYR A 183 -5.39 14.98 13.06
C TYR A 183 -5.24 14.54 11.60
N ALA A 184 -4.13 13.89 11.27
CA ALA A 184 -3.89 13.29 9.97
C ALA A 184 -4.19 11.78 10.03
N ALA A 185 -4.86 11.27 9.00
CA ALA A 185 -5.28 9.88 8.88
C ALA A 185 -4.44 9.15 7.83
N TYR A 186 -3.90 7.98 8.19
CA TYR A 186 -3.03 7.15 7.36
C TYR A 186 -3.45 5.67 7.43
N PRO A 187 -3.20 4.86 6.38
CA PRO A 187 -2.75 5.23 5.04
C PRO A 187 -3.89 5.65 4.11
N ASP A 188 -5.13 5.59 4.59
CA ASP A 188 -6.35 5.80 3.82
C ASP A 188 -7.35 6.64 4.66
N PRO A 189 -8.09 7.59 4.05
CA PRO A 189 -9.05 8.41 4.79
C PRO A 189 -10.32 7.65 5.24
N VAL A 190 -10.69 6.56 4.57
CA VAL A 190 -11.88 5.76 4.89
C VAL A 190 -11.55 4.63 5.85
N ALA A 191 -10.40 3.99 5.70
CA ALA A 191 -9.94 2.91 6.57
C ALA A 191 -8.58 3.21 7.22
N PRO A 192 -8.45 4.29 8.03
CA PRO A 192 -7.17 4.60 8.65
C PRO A 192 -6.76 3.55 9.68
N ARG A 193 -5.48 3.20 9.64
CA ARG A 193 -4.79 2.35 10.62
C ARG A 193 -4.02 3.17 11.66
N LEU A 194 -3.72 4.42 11.34
CA LEU A 194 -3.02 5.35 12.21
C LEU A 194 -3.64 6.73 12.06
N VAL A 195 -3.83 7.39 13.19
CA VAL A 195 -4.20 8.80 13.25
C VAL A 195 -3.17 9.53 14.10
N LEU A 196 -2.61 10.61 13.58
CA LEU A 196 -1.58 11.40 14.24
C LEU A 196 -2.07 12.83 14.45
N PRO A 197 -1.79 13.48 15.59
CA PRO A 197 -1.95 14.92 15.72
C PRO A 197 -1.15 15.67 14.65
N SER A 198 -1.61 16.84 14.21
CA SER A 198 -0.92 17.64 13.18
C SER A 198 0.50 18.08 13.57
N ASP A 199 0.76 18.17 14.87
CA ASP A 199 2.06 18.50 15.48
C ASP A 199 2.88 17.26 15.85
N ALA A 200 2.40 16.06 15.53
CA ALA A 200 3.15 14.83 15.75
C ALA A 200 4.46 14.83 14.95
N GLY A 201 5.51 14.31 15.58
CA GLY A 201 6.82 14.19 14.96
C GLY A 201 7.74 13.26 15.74
N GLY A 202 8.99 13.17 15.30
CA GLY A 202 9.99 12.31 15.92
C GLY A 202 9.88 10.84 15.52
N GLY A 203 10.81 10.05 16.04
CA GLY A 203 11.00 8.66 15.62
C GLY A 203 9.83 7.75 15.96
N ALA A 204 9.12 7.97 17.06
CA ALA A 204 7.94 7.17 17.42
C ALA A 204 6.81 7.31 16.38
N ALA A 205 6.53 8.54 15.92
CA ALA A 205 5.56 8.80 14.86
C ALA A 205 6.04 8.22 13.51
N GLU A 206 7.32 8.35 13.18
CA GLU A 206 7.91 7.74 11.98
C GLU A 206 7.80 6.20 12.01
N ALA A 207 8.02 5.56 13.15
CA ALA A 207 7.90 4.12 13.33
C ALA A 207 6.44 3.65 13.25
N ALA A 208 5.50 4.41 13.82
CA ALA A 208 4.08 4.14 13.73
C ALA A 208 3.58 4.22 12.27
N LEU A 209 4.03 5.23 11.51
CA LEU A 209 3.74 5.33 10.06
C LEU A 209 4.25 4.10 9.31
N ALA A 210 5.50 3.70 9.55
CA ALA A 210 6.07 2.51 8.91
C ALA A 210 5.21 1.25 9.17
N ARG A 211 4.69 1.06 10.39
CA ARG A 211 3.78 -0.04 10.72
C ARG A 211 2.42 0.09 10.01
N ALA A 212 1.84 1.29 9.98
CA ALA A 212 0.57 1.53 9.31
C ALA A 212 0.63 1.17 7.82
N TYR A 213 1.77 1.49 7.19
CA TYR A 213 2.05 1.17 5.81
C TYR A 213 2.56 -0.24 5.58
N ALA A 214 3.00 -1.02 6.58
CA ALA A 214 3.55 -2.37 6.41
C ALA A 214 2.50 -3.48 6.15
N GLY A 215 1.23 -3.26 6.50
CA GLY A 215 0.18 -4.29 6.42
C GLY A 215 -0.21 -4.71 5.00
N ALA A 216 -0.70 -5.94 4.85
CA ALA A 216 -1.07 -6.57 3.58
C ALA A 216 -2.21 -5.86 2.81
N ASP A 217 -3.15 -5.19 3.50
CA ASP A 217 -4.24 -4.47 2.83
C ASP A 217 -3.89 -3.04 2.35
N ALA A 218 -2.63 -2.73 2.11
CA ALA A 218 -2.23 -1.39 1.63
C ALA A 218 -2.70 -1.07 0.19
N GLY A 219 -3.45 -1.97 -0.45
CA GLY A 219 -3.87 -1.86 -1.84
C GLY A 219 -2.70 -2.01 -2.81
N GLU A 220 -3.00 -2.15 -4.09
CA GLU A 220 -1.97 -2.04 -5.12
C GLU A 220 -1.56 -0.57 -5.25
N THR A 221 -0.26 -0.31 -5.10
CA THR A 221 0.31 1.03 -5.28
C THR A 221 1.33 1.05 -6.42
N LEU A 222 1.48 2.19 -7.08
CA LEU A 222 2.49 2.41 -8.12
C LEU A 222 3.91 2.39 -7.55
N THR A 223 4.08 2.92 -6.34
CA THR A 223 5.33 3.01 -5.59
C THR A 223 5.05 2.83 -4.10
N ASP A 224 6.08 2.55 -3.30
CA ASP A 224 5.96 2.48 -1.84
C ASP A 224 5.65 3.86 -1.25
N PRO A 225 4.49 4.09 -0.62
CA PRO A 225 4.14 5.38 -0.03
C PRO A 225 4.86 5.70 1.27
N GLU A 226 5.48 4.72 1.94
CA GLU A 226 6.03 4.88 3.30
C GLU A 226 7.13 5.96 3.40
N PRO A 227 8.13 6.02 2.49
CA PRO A 227 9.16 7.05 2.57
C PRO A 227 8.59 8.46 2.39
N TRP A 228 7.57 8.61 1.53
CA TRP A 228 6.92 9.88 1.25
C TRP A 228 6.02 10.31 2.41
N ALA A 229 5.38 9.36 3.10
CA ALA A 229 4.61 9.63 4.30
C ALA A 229 5.49 10.14 5.44
N ARG A 230 6.66 9.54 5.65
CA ARG A 230 7.65 10.01 6.64
C ARG A 230 8.20 11.39 6.30
N GLU A 231 8.50 11.65 5.03
CA GLU A 231 8.95 12.98 4.61
C GLU A 231 7.83 14.02 4.76
N SER A 232 6.59 13.63 4.47
CA SER A 232 5.44 14.48 4.73
C SER A 232 5.27 14.80 6.22
N LEU A 233 5.42 13.80 7.11
CA LEU A 233 5.37 13.99 8.55
C LEU A 233 6.37 15.06 9.02
N ARG A 234 7.62 14.98 8.56
CA ARG A 234 8.68 15.97 8.88
C ARG A 234 8.36 17.38 8.40
N ARG A 235 7.43 17.55 7.45
CA ARG A 235 7.02 18.84 6.86
C ARG A 235 5.62 19.29 7.29
N GLY A 236 5.06 18.72 8.35
CA GLY A 236 3.72 19.09 8.83
C GLY A 236 2.57 18.39 8.11
N GLN A 237 2.83 17.21 7.55
CA GLN A 237 1.82 16.27 7.02
C GLN A 237 0.97 16.78 5.83
N PRO A 238 1.50 17.57 4.88
CA PRO A 238 0.70 18.10 3.76
C PRO A 238 0.16 17.03 2.80
N LEU A 239 0.78 15.85 2.77
CA LEU A 239 0.40 14.73 1.90
C LEU A 239 -0.34 13.62 2.67
N ALA A 240 -0.77 13.88 3.91
CA ALA A 240 -1.60 12.94 4.65
C ALA A 240 -2.83 12.54 3.80
N PRO A 241 -3.18 11.24 3.72
CA PRO A 241 -4.33 10.75 2.97
C PRO A 241 -5.66 11.45 3.30
N GLY A 242 -5.87 11.78 4.56
CA GLY A 242 -6.98 12.62 4.99
C GLY A 242 -6.69 13.32 6.30
N TRP A 243 -7.62 14.18 6.69
CA TRP A 243 -7.58 14.88 7.95
C TRP A 243 -8.89 14.70 8.71
N ILE A 244 -8.81 14.70 10.02
CA ILE A 244 -9.95 14.75 10.94
C ILE A 244 -9.80 16.02 11.76
N VAL A 245 -10.83 16.86 11.75
CA VAL A 245 -10.85 18.10 12.52
C VAL A 245 -11.88 17.99 13.63
N VAL A 246 -11.46 18.28 14.85
CA VAL A 246 -12.27 18.27 16.06
C VAL A 246 -12.45 19.71 16.52
N ALA A 247 -13.66 20.24 16.40
CA ALA A 247 -14.00 21.64 16.67
C ALA A 247 -15.03 21.76 17.79
N ALA A 248 -14.73 22.61 18.77
CA ALA A 248 -15.60 23.02 19.87
C ALA A 248 -15.03 24.29 20.53
N PRO A 249 -15.74 24.99 21.43
CA PRO A 249 -15.15 26.07 22.22
C PRO A 249 -13.93 25.64 23.06
N ARG A 250 -13.90 24.37 23.45
CA ARG A 250 -12.76 23.72 24.10
C ARG A 250 -12.66 22.28 23.57
N PRO A 251 -11.96 22.06 22.45
CA PRO A 251 -11.91 20.75 21.81
C PRO A 251 -11.17 19.75 22.70
N PRO A 252 -11.75 18.55 22.95
CA PRO A 252 -11.08 17.52 23.70
C PRO A 252 -9.80 17.09 22.98
N ALA A 253 -8.77 16.73 23.76
CA ALA A 253 -7.66 15.98 23.21
C ALA A 253 -8.15 14.56 22.94
N ILE A 254 -8.18 14.16 21.68
CA ILE A 254 -8.37 12.74 21.33
C ILE A 254 -7.04 12.05 21.60
N GLU A 255 -7.06 11.12 22.56
CA GLU A 255 -5.92 10.26 22.87
C GLU A 255 -5.78 9.24 21.74
N VAL A 256 -4.95 9.59 20.77
CA VAL A 256 -4.50 8.67 19.73
C VAL A 256 -3.16 8.08 20.14
N GLU A 257 -3.03 6.76 20.03
CA GLU A 257 -1.84 6.06 20.46
C GLU A 257 -0.68 6.38 19.51
N VAL A 258 0.27 7.21 19.97
CA VAL A 258 1.58 7.37 19.34
C VAL A 258 2.61 6.86 20.34
N PRO A 259 2.76 5.53 20.44
CA PRO A 259 3.58 4.96 21.49
C PRO A 259 5.05 5.14 21.16
N GLY A 260 5.78 5.83 22.03
CA GLY A 260 7.23 5.73 22.04
C GLY A 260 7.95 6.89 22.73
N PRO A 261 9.22 6.68 23.10
CA PRO A 261 10.09 7.71 23.63
C PRO A 261 10.38 8.79 22.58
N SER A 262 10.78 9.97 23.04
CA SER A 262 11.32 11.01 22.18
C SER A 262 12.64 10.57 21.56
N GLY A 263 12.89 10.94 20.30
CA GLY A 263 14.14 10.62 19.63
C GLY A 263 13.98 10.48 18.13
N ARG A 264 14.95 9.84 17.47
CA ARG A 264 14.91 9.47 16.05
C ARG A 264 15.03 7.96 15.91
N THR A 265 14.49 7.39 14.84
CA THR A 265 14.72 5.98 14.54
C THR A 265 16.19 5.76 14.18
N VAL A 266 16.74 4.59 14.48
CA VAL A 266 18.10 4.19 14.04
C VAL A 266 18.18 4.28 12.52
N GLU A 267 17.15 3.83 11.81
CA GLU A 267 17.04 3.96 10.35
C GLU A 267 17.20 5.41 9.88
N SER A 268 16.45 6.36 10.44
CA SER A 268 16.52 7.78 10.08
C SER A 268 17.90 8.40 10.38
N LEU A 269 18.57 7.93 11.43
CA LEU A 269 19.94 8.35 11.76
C LEU A 269 20.96 7.80 10.77
N VAL A 270 20.87 6.50 10.44
CA VAL A 270 21.74 5.83 9.48
C VAL A 270 21.55 6.42 8.08
N ALA A 271 20.31 6.55 7.59
CA ALA A 271 20.01 7.17 6.30
C ALA A 271 20.54 8.60 6.22
N GLY A 272 20.36 9.40 7.28
CA GLY A 272 20.90 10.76 7.34
C GLY A 272 22.43 10.81 7.29
N ALA A 273 23.12 9.90 7.97
CA ALA A 273 24.59 9.80 7.91
C ALA A 273 25.07 9.31 6.54
N ALA A 274 24.39 8.33 5.95
CA ALA A 274 24.65 7.79 4.62
C ALA A 274 24.51 8.87 3.53
N ALA A 275 23.44 9.66 3.57
CA ALA A 275 23.22 10.77 2.64
C ALA A 275 24.33 11.84 2.71
N ARG A 276 24.88 12.09 3.91
CA ARG A 276 26.04 12.99 4.10
C ARG A 276 27.39 12.32 3.79
N ARG A 277 27.39 11.04 3.40
CA ARG A 277 28.60 10.20 3.20
C ARG A 277 29.48 10.09 4.44
N ASP A 278 28.90 10.20 5.63
CA ASP A 278 29.58 10.08 6.92
C ASP A 278 29.67 8.59 7.33
N LEU A 279 30.57 7.86 6.69
CA LEU A 279 30.78 6.44 6.94
C LEU A 279 31.19 6.13 8.40
N PRO A 280 32.02 6.95 9.08
CA PRO A 280 32.29 6.77 10.51
C PRO A 280 31.02 6.82 11.36
N ALA A 281 30.12 7.79 11.12
CA ALA A 281 28.85 7.87 11.86
C ALA A 281 27.93 6.69 11.55
N VAL A 282 27.83 6.27 10.28
CA VAL A 282 27.08 5.06 9.90
C VAL A 282 27.60 3.84 10.67
N ARG A 283 28.92 3.64 10.70
CA ARG A 283 29.54 2.52 11.43
C ARG A 283 29.21 2.58 12.92
N ALA A 284 29.37 3.73 13.55
CA ALA A 284 29.11 3.89 14.98
C ALA A 284 27.65 3.58 15.34
N LEU A 285 26.69 4.06 14.53
CA LEU A 285 25.26 3.79 14.71
C LEU A 285 24.93 2.31 14.53
N LEU A 286 25.48 1.67 13.49
CA LEU A 286 25.26 0.25 13.22
C LEU A 286 25.85 -0.62 14.33
N SER A 287 27.09 -0.35 14.77
CA SER A 287 27.72 -1.08 15.88
C SER A 287 26.92 -0.94 17.17
N ALA A 288 26.55 0.30 17.54
CA ALA A 288 25.75 0.53 18.74
C ALA A 288 24.41 -0.21 18.71
N TRP A 289 23.74 -0.25 17.55
CA TRP A 289 22.50 -0.99 17.39
C TRP A 289 22.70 -2.51 17.42
N GLN A 290 23.68 -3.04 16.69
CA GLN A 290 23.93 -4.48 16.57
C GLN A 290 24.56 -5.12 17.83
N GLU A 291 25.17 -4.31 18.70
CA GLU A 291 25.66 -4.72 20.02
C GLU A 291 24.58 -4.59 21.11
N SER A 292 23.46 -3.94 20.82
CA SER A 292 22.37 -3.73 21.78
C SER A 292 21.39 -4.93 21.84
N PRO A 293 20.57 -5.04 22.90
CA PRO A 293 19.45 -5.99 22.93
C PRO A 293 18.41 -5.81 21.81
N ALA A 294 18.47 -4.70 21.06
CA ALA A 294 17.59 -4.39 19.94
C ALA A 294 18.16 -4.79 18.56
N ALA A 295 19.29 -5.51 18.49
CA ALA A 295 19.93 -5.90 17.23
C ALA A 295 19.00 -6.61 16.24
N GLY A 296 18.08 -7.43 16.74
CA GLY A 296 17.06 -8.15 15.95
C GLY A 296 15.77 -7.37 15.67
N VAL A 297 15.69 -6.10 16.05
CA VAL A 297 14.53 -5.24 15.80
C VAL A 297 14.80 -4.41 14.56
N PRO A 298 13.88 -4.36 13.56
CA PRO A 298 14.05 -3.50 12.38
C PRO A 298 14.48 -2.08 12.78
N ALA A 299 15.48 -1.52 12.11
CA ALA A 299 16.08 -0.23 12.49
C ALA A 299 15.06 0.93 12.53
N GLY A 300 13.99 0.84 11.74
CA GLY A 300 12.86 1.78 11.74
C GLY A 300 11.95 1.68 12.96
N GLN A 301 12.14 0.65 13.79
CA GLN A 301 11.39 0.34 15.02
C GLN A 301 12.26 0.42 16.27
N VAL A 302 13.47 0.98 16.17
CA VAL A 302 14.36 1.27 17.31
C VAL A 302 14.53 2.77 17.42
N ILE A 303 14.18 3.34 18.58
CA ILE A 303 14.35 4.77 18.86
C ILE A 303 15.67 4.99 19.59
N SER A 304 16.50 5.89 19.08
CA SER A 304 17.64 6.43 19.80
C SER A 304 17.20 7.67 20.59
N GLY A 305 17.22 7.54 21.91
CA GLY A 305 16.95 8.64 22.84
C GLY A 305 18.06 9.70 22.87
N PRO A 306 17.81 10.87 23.48
CA PRO A 306 18.80 11.94 23.61
C PRO A 306 20.03 11.54 24.45
N ASP A 307 19.89 10.55 25.31
CA ASP A 307 20.93 9.91 26.12
C ASP A 307 21.72 8.81 25.37
N GLY A 308 21.36 8.55 24.10
CA GLY A 308 21.95 7.48 23.29
C GLY A 308 21.35 6.09 23.58
N VAL A 309 20.39 5.96 24.50
CA VAL A 309 19.75 4.68 24.79
C VAL A 309 18.87 4.25 23.64
N LEU A 310 19.03 3.00 23.20
CA LEU A 310 18.24 2.40 22.13
C LEU A 310 17.02 1.68 22.72
N THR A 311 15.83 2.14 22.34
CA THR A 311 14.56 1.59 22.82
C THR A 311 13.83 0.88 21.67
N PRO A 312 13.66 -0.46 21.74
CA PRO A 312 12.88 -1.19 20.75
C PRO A 312 11.37 -0.96 20.93
N LEU A 313 10.64 -0.77 19.83
CA LEU A 313 9.18 -0.60 19.82
C LEU A 313 8.41 -1.89 19.51
N VAL A 314 9.13 -2.92 19.05
CA VAL A 314 8.57 -4.24 18.74
C VAL A 314 9.49 -5.32 19.31
N PRO A 315 9.00 -6.56 19.50
CA PRO A 315 9.82 -7.67 19.98
C PRO A 315 11.03 -7.92 19.07
N THR A 316 12.16 -8.29 19.68
CA THR A 316 13.39 -8.63 18.99
C THR A 316 13.23 -9.94 18.20
N ALA A 317 13.65 -9.92 16.93
CA ALA A 317 13.70 -11.06 16.03
C ALA A 317 15.16 -11.39 15.67
N ASP A 318 15.42 -11.82 14.43
CA ASP A 318 16.76 -12.16 13.93
C ASP A 318 17.54 -10.89 13.51
N PRO A 319 18.76 -10.64 14.05
CA PRO A 319 19.63 -9.53 13.65
C PRO A 319 19.93 -9.46 12.16
N ASP A 320 20.13 -10.61 11.49
CA ASP A 320 20.48 -10.63 10.07
C ASP A 320 19.27 -10.19 9.22
N HIS A 321 18.06 -10.58 9.64
CA HIS A 321 16.83 -10.10 9.04
C HIS A 321 16.65 -8.58 9.20
N ALA A 322 16.97 -8.04 10.38
CA ALA A 322 16.83 -6.62 10.63
C ALA A 322 17.83 -5.77 9.81
N LEU A 323 19.05 -6.28 9.58
CA LEU A 323 20.03 -5.66 8.67
C LEU A 323 19.55 -5.73 7.22
N HIS A 324 18.94 -6.83 6.80
CA HIS A 324 18.38 -6.96 5.46
C HIS A 324 17.23 -5.98 5.21
N ASP A 325 16.29 -5.83 6.16
CA ASP A 325 15.22 -4.82 6.08
C ASP A 325 15.79 -3.39 5.97
N LEU A 326 16.82 -3.06 6.75
CA LEU A 326 17.49 -1.76 6.64
C LEU A 326 18.13 -1.57 5.25
N ALA A 327 18.79 -2.60 4.72
CA ALA A 327 19.40 -2.55 3.40
C ALA A 327 18.36 -2.32 2.28
N GLU A 328 17.25 -3.05 2.30
CA GLU A 328 16.14 -2.86 1.36
C GLU A 328 15.61 -1.42 1.38
N ARG A 329 15.41 -0.86 2.57
CA ARG A 329 14.89 0.51 2.76
C ARG A 329 15.88 1.57 2.25
N LEU A 330 17.18 1.42 2.56
CA LEU A 330 18.21 2.34 2.07
C LEU A 330 18.34 2.32 0.54
N LEU A 331 18.23 1.14 -0.08
CA LEU A 331 18.21 1.01 -1.53
C LEU A 331 16.97 1.64 -2.15
N ARG A 332 15.78 1.40 -1.57
CA ARG A 332 14.52 1.97 -2.06
C ARG A 332 14.51 3.49 -1.98
N ALA A 333 15.09 4.06 -0.92
CA ALA A 333 15.24 5.51 -0.77
C ALA A 333 16.26 6.11 -1.76
N GLY A 334 17.22 5.32 -2.26
CA GLY A 334 18.31 5.79 -3.11
C GLY A 334 19.42 6.55 -2.34
N ASP A 335 19.32 6.62 -1.02
CA ASP A 335 20.21 7.40 -0.15
C ASP A 335 21.35 6.54 0.42
N HIS A 336 22.15 5.89 -0.44
CA HIS A 336 23.30 5.09 -0.01
C HIS A 336 24.62 5.47 -0.72
N PRO A 337 25.75 5.61 0.01
CA PRO A 337 27.01 6.08 -0.56
C PRO A 337 27.85 4.99 -1.24
N TRP A 338 27.45 3.71 -1.19
CA TRP A 338 28.29 2.59 -1.61
C TRP A 338 28.16 2.27 -3.10
N PRO A 339 29.23 2.45 -3.91
CA PRO A 339 29.22 2.06 -5.32
C PRO A 339 29.31 0.53 -5.46
N GLY A 340 28.65 -0.02 -6.48
CA GLY A 340 28.77 -1.43 -6.85
C GLY A 340 27.87 -2.41 -6.07
N VAL A 341 27.05 -1.91 -5.15
CA VAL A 341 25.97 -2.70 -4.53
C VAL A 341 24.90 -3.00 -5.58
N THR A 342 24.60 -4.28 -5.82
CA THR A 342 23.64 -4.69 -6.85
C THR A 342 22.26 -5.04 -6.30
N GLY A 343 22.15 -5.24 -4.98
CA GLY A 343 20.88 -5.51 -4.33
C GLY A 343 20.95 -5.53 -2.80
N PRO A 344 19.82 -5.84 -2.13
CA PRO A 344 19.70 -5.80 -0.68
C PRO A 344 20.63 -6.77 0.06
N ALA A 345 20.88 -7.95 -0.49
CA ALA A 345 21.80 -8.92 0.11
C ALA A 345 23.25 -8.40 0.16
N ASP A 346 23.75 -7.82 -0.94
CA ASP A 346 25.10 -7.23 -0.99
C ASP A 346 25.24 -6.10 0.02
N LEU A 347 24.23 -5.23 0.11
CA LEU A 347 24.25 -4.13 1.05
C LEU A 347 24.18 -4.64 2.49
N ALA A 348 23.31 -5.60 2.80
CA ALA A 348 23.21 -6.18 4.14
C ALA A 348 24.54 -6.81 4.58
N ALA A 349 25.21 -7.54 3.69
CA ALA A 349 26.54 -8.10 3.95
C ALA A 349 27.58 -7.00 4.22
N LEU A 350 27.56 -5.91 3.46
CA LEU A 350 28.42 -4.75 3.68
C LEU A 350 28.13 -4.09 5.03
N LEU A 351 26.86 -3.89 5.39
CA LEU A 351 26.47 -3.29 6.68
C LEU A 351 26.90 -4.19 7.85
N ALA A 352 26.75 -5.51 7.74
CA ALA A 352 27.24 -6.45 8.74
C ALA A 352 28.76 -6.38 8.91
N ALA A 353 29.50 -6.36 7.80
CA ALA A 353 30.96 -6.24 7.81
C ALA A 353 31.44 -4.94 8.47
N MET A 354 30.70 -3.84 8.31
CA MET A 354 30.99 -2.58 9.01
C MET A 354 30.93 -2.72 10.54
N THR A 355 30.11 -3.63 11.05
CA THR A 355 29.99 -3.95 12.48
C THR A 355 30.95 -5.04 12.96
N GLY A 356 31.85 -5.53 12.09
CA GLY A 356 32.74 -6.64 12.41
C GLY A 356 32.06 -8.01 12.46
N ARG A 357 30.86 -8.13 11.88
CA ARG A 357 30.08 -9.38 11.79
C ARG A 357 30.11 -9.91 10.36
N GLU A 358 30.04 -11.23 10.22
CA GLU A 358 29.69 -11.86 8.94
C GLU A 358 28.16 -12.00 8.90
N ALA A 359 27.51 -11.54 7.82
CA ALA A 359 26.08 -11.76 7.63
C ALA A 359 25.82 -13.22 7.24
N GLY A 360 24.90 -13.89 7.93
CA GLY A 360 24.34 -15.14 7.43
C GLY A 360 23.54 -14.89 6.13
N VAL A 361 23.38 -15.93 5.32
CA VAL A 361 22.44 -15.90 4.19
C VAL A 361 21.03 -15.90 4.79
N ALA A 362 20.42 -14.72 4.93
CA ALA A 362 19.05 -14.62 5.41
C ALA A 362 18.10 -15.36 4.47
N GLU A 363 17.26 -16.23 5.04
CA GLU A 363 16.22 -16.94 4.29
C GLU A 363 15.23 -15.91 3.74
N VAL A 364 15.12 -15.82 2.41
CA VAL A 364 14.27 -14.84 1.72
C VAL A 364 12.81 -15.12 2.06
N ARG A 365 12.23 -14.32 2.95
CA ARG A 365 10.79 -14.36 3.22
C ARG A 365 10.05 -13.96 1.94
N GLN A 366 8.87 -14.55 1.70
CA GLN A 366 8.05 -14.19 0.54
C GLN A 366 7.91 -12.67 0.44
N PRO A 367 8.28 -12.08 -0.72
CA PRO A 367 8.29 -10.65 -0.87
C PRO A 367 6.88 -10.11 -0.61
N ARG A 368 6.84 -8.99 0.10
CA ARG A 368 5.67 -8.13 0.15
C ARG A 368 5.19 -7.87 -1.29
N PRO A 369 3.87 -7.76 -1.57
CA PRO A 369 3.41 -7.40 -2.91
C PRO A 369 4.16 -6.15 -3.38
N LEU A 370 4.96 -6.34 -4.43
CA LEU A 370 5.81 -5.30 -4.98
C LEU A 370 4.92 -4.19 -5.55
N PRO A 371 5.30 -2.91 -5.43
CA PRO A 371 4.63 -1.83 -6.16
C PRO A 371 4.56 -2.14 -7.66
N PHE A 372 3.57 -1.61 -8.38
CA PHE A 372 3.36 -1.90 -9.81
C PHE A 372 4.61 -1.63 -10.66
N ALA A 373 5.40 -0.60 -10.34
CA ALA A 373 6.65 -0.31 -11.02
C ALA A 373 7.69 -1.44 -10.84
N GLU A 374 7.80 -1.98 -9.63
CA GLU A 374 8.67 -3.10 -9.29
C GLU A 374 8.14 -4.42 -9.89
N LEU A 375 6.82 -4.66 -9.87
CA LEU A 375 6.19 -5.78 -10.57
C LEU A 375 6.45 -5.74 -12.08
N ARG A 376 6.39 -4.55 -12.68
CA ARG A 376 6.69 -4.37 -14.10
C ARG A 376 8.17 -4.64 -14.39
N ALA A 377 9.06 -4.12 -13.55
CA ALA A 377 10.50 -4.38 -13.66
C ALA A 377 10.82 -5.88 -13.51
N GLU A 378 10.17 -6.56 -12.56
CA GLU A 378 10.33 -7.98 -12.32
C GLU A 378 9.75 -8.81 -13.47
N ARG A 379 8.57 -8.46 -13.99
CA ARG A 379 8.01 -9.07 -15.21
C ARG A 379 8.97 -8.92 -16.38
N ASP A 380 9.53 -7.74 -16.58
CA ASP A 380 10.46 -7.47 -17.68
C ASP A 380 11.78 -8.24 -17.49
N ARG A 381 12.26 -8.38 -16.26
CA ARG A 381 13.39 -9.24 -15.89
C ARG A 381 13.09 -10.71 -16.20
N LEU A 382 12.00 -11.27 -15.67
CA LEU A 382 11.60 -12.66 -15.90
C LEU A 382 11.37 -12.94 -17.39
N THR A 383 10.84 -11.98 -18.14
CA THR A 383 10.69 -12.09 -19.59
C THR A 383 12.05 -12.23 -20.28
N ARG A 384 13.08 -11.49 -19.84
CA ARG A 384 14.45 -11.63 -20.35
C ARG A 384 15.07 -12.97 -19.97
N GLU A 385 14.95 -13.40 -18.72
CA GLU A 385 15.48 -14.69 -18.26
C GLU A 385 14.83 -15.86 -19.03
N VAL A 386 13.50 -15.84 -19.22
CA VAL A 386 12.80 -16.83 -20.04
C VAL A 386 13.25 -16.79 -21.50
N ALA A 387 13.50 -15.60 -22.07
CA ALA A 387 14.01 -15.49 -23.43
C ALA A 387 15.43 -16.07 -23.57
N GLU A 388 16.30 -15.84 -22.58
CA GLU A 388 17.67 -16.38 -22.54
C GLU A 388 17.66 -17.90 -22.42
N VAL A 389 16.89 -18.46 -21.48
CA VAL A 389 16.74 -19.91 -21.31
C VAL A 389 16.20 -20.57 -22.58
N ARG A 390 15.21 -19.94 -23.24
CA ARG A 390 14.68 -20.45 -24.53
C ARG A 390 15.73 -20.41 -25.64
N ALA A 391 16.57 -19.37 -25.70
CA ALA A 391 17.64 -19.27 -26.67
C ALA A 391 18.72 -20.35 -26.43
N GLN A 392 19.09 -20.60 -25.18
CA GLN A 392 20.02 -21.67 -24.80
C GLN A 392 19.47 -23.05 -25.15
N ALA A 393 18.19 -23.31 -24.87
CA ALA A 393 17.53 -24.57 -25.24
C ALA A 393 17.53 -24.79 -26.76
N ALA A 394 17.15 -23.78 -27.54
CA ALA A 394 17.17 -23.85 -29.00
C ALA A 394 18.59 -24.09 -29.57
N PHE A 395 19.62 -23.49 -28.96
CA PHE A 395 21.01 -23.73 -29.33
C PHE A 395 21.42 -25.20 -29.08
N LEU A 396 21.11 -25.75 -27.90
CA LEU A 396 21.44 -27.14 -27.56
C LEU A 396 20.69 -28.14 -28.46
N GLU A 397 19.43 -27.89 -28.79
CA GLU A 397 18.67 -28.71 -29.75
C GLU A 397 19.29 -28.70 -31.15
N ALA A 398 19.76 -27.53 -31.61
CA ALA A 398 20.47 -27.41 -32.87
C ALA A 398 21.82 -28.16 -32.86
N GLU A 399 22.58 -28.09 -31.76
CA GLU A 399 23.83 -28.82 -31.61
C GLU A 399 23.60 -30.33 -31.59
N LEU A 400 22.61 -30.82 -30.84
CA LEU A 400 22.23 -32.24 -30.82
C LEU A 400 21.86 -32.73 -32.22
N THR A 401 21.04 -31.97 -32.95
CA THR A 401 20.65 -32.30 -34.33
C THR A 401 21.87 -32.36 -35.26
N ALA A 402 22.82 -31.44 -35.13
CA ALA A 402 24.06 -31.44 -35.89
C ALA A 402 24.92 -32.66 -35.57
N ARG A 403 25.10 -32.99 -34.28
CA ARG A 403 25.85 -34.17 -33.84
C ARG A 403 25.21 -35.48 -34.31
N GLU A 404 23.88 -35.58 -34.29
CA GLU A 404 23.16 -36.73 -34.85
C GLU A 404 23.36 -36.86 -36.36
N ALA A 405 23.40 -35.74 -37.09
CA ALA A 405 23.69 -35.76 -38.52
C ALA A 405 25.13 -36.22 -38.80
N ASP A 406 26.10 -35.77 -38.01
CA ASP A 406 27.51 -36.17 -38.10
C ASP A 406 27.71 -37.64 -37.75
N LEU A 407 27.07 -38.15 -36.69
CA LEU A 407 27.08 -39.57 -36.33
C LEU A 407 26.49 -40.43 -37.45
N ARG A 408 25.38 -39.99 -38.08
CA ARG A 408 24.80 -40.66 -39.25
C ARG A 408 25.73 -40.64 -40.46
N ARG A 409 26.51 -39.59 -40.67
CA ARG A 409 27.53 -39.54 -41.73
C ARG A 409 28.68 -40.50 -41.43
N ALA A 410 29.23 -40.45 -40.21
CA ALA A 410 30.31 -41.33 -39.78
C ALA A 410 29.92 -42.83 -39.89
N ARG A 411 28.71 -43.20 -39.45
CA ARG A 411 28.20 -44.58 -39.60
C ARG A 411 28.16 -45.02 -41.06
N ARG A 412 27.65 -44.18 -41.97
CA ARG A 412 27.64 -44.48 -43.42
C ARG A 412 29.05 -44.62 -44.00
N THR A 413 30.00 -43.78 -43.59
CA THR A 413 31.40 -43.90 -44.00
C THR A 413 32.04 -45.20 -43.50
N VAL A 414 31.79 -45.60 -42.25
CA VAL A 414 32.26 -46.88 -41.69
C VAL A 414 31.63 -48.06 -42.44
N GLU A 415 30.34 -48.02 -42.78
CA GLU A 415 29.69 -49.05 -43.61
C GLU A 415 30.35 -49.18 -44.99
N LEU A 416 30.66 -48.05 -45.64
CA LEU A 416 31.36 -48.04 -46.93
C LEU A 416 32.79 -48.59 -46.83
N LEU A 417 33.54 -48.24 -45.77
CA LEU A 417 34.93 -48.66 -45.58
C LEU A 417 35.07 -50.10 -45.06
N SER A 418 34.11 -50.58 -44.26
CA SER A 418 34.19 -51.90 -43.63
C SER A 418 33.87 -53.07 -44.56
N GLY A 419 33.51 -52.82 -45.83
CA GLY A 419 33.44 -53.85 -46.87
C GLY A 419 32.43 -54.98 -46.59
N LYS A 420 31.45 -54.76 -45.71
CA LYS A 420 30.37 -55.72 -45.37
C LYS A 420 29.04 -55.39 -46.04
N GLY A 421 29.09 -54.94 -47.30
CA GLY A 421 27.96 -55.02 -48.22
C GLY A 421 27.92 -56.42 -48.85
N PRO A 422 26.74 -56.98 -49.14
CA PRO A 422 26.61 -58.34 -49.66
C PRO A 422 27.40 -58.48 -50.96
N ALA A 423 28.04 -59.64 -51.10
CA ALA A 423 28.73 -60.11 -52.29
C ALA A 423 27.83 -60.09 -53.54
N ARG A 424 27.63 -58.90 -54.12
CA ARG A 424 27.16 -58.69 -55.51
C ARG A 424 28.05 -57.76 -56.30
N ALA A 425 29.23 -57.42 -55.78
CA ALA A 425 30.38 -56.95 -56.57
C ALA A 425 31.14 -58.11 -57.26
N GLY A 426 30.84 -59.37 -56.91
CA GLY A 426 31.51 -60.56 -57.47
C GLY A 426 30.83 -61.22 -58.68
N GLN A 427 29.58 -60.89 -59.02
CA GLN A 427 28.85 -61.54 -60.12
C GLN A 427 28.56 -60.65 -61.33
N VAL A 428 28.66 -59.32 -61.21
CA VAL A 428 28.45 -58.41 -62.36
C VAL A 428 29.73 -58.20 -63.17
N PHE A 429 30.92 -58.28 -62.55
CA PHE A 429 32.20 -58.23 -63.28
C PHE A 429 32.58 -59.54 -63.99
N VAL A 430 32.09 -60.69 -63.52
CA VAL A 430 32.31 -62.00 -64.18
C VAL A 430 31.25 -62.28 -65.27
N GLY A 431 30.07 -61.64 -65.20
CA GLY A 431 29.02 -61.71 -66.22
C GLY A 431 29.26 -60.85 -67.47
N GLY A 432 29.89 -59.67 -67.31
CA GLY A 432 30.18 -58.76 -68.43
C GLY A 432 31.26 -59.28 -69.41
N VAL A 433 32.23 -60.07 -68.93
CA VAL A 433 33.33 -60.59 -69.77
C VAL A 433 32.93 -61.84 -70.58
N ARG A 434 31.92 -62.60 -70.15
CA ARG A 434 31.40 -63.76 -70.92
C ARG A 434 30.33 -63.38 -71.97
N ALA A 435 29.66 -62.23 -71.81
CA ALA A 435 28.75 -61.68 -72.83
C ALA A 435 29.50 -61.05 -74.03
N ALA A 436 30.66 -60.43 -73.81
CA ALA A 436 31.50 -59.89 -74.89
C ALA A 436 32.16 -60.97 -75.78
N ARG A 437 32.36 -62.20 -75.27
CA ARG A 437 32.97 -63.29 -76.04
C ARG A 437 31.97 -64.08 -76.92
N ARG A 438 30.66 -63.93 -76.69
CA ARG A 438 29.59 -64.53 -77.54
C ARG A 438 29.13 -63.63 -78.67
N LEU A 439 29.41 -62.32 -78.62
CA LEU A 439 29.13 -61.37 -79.72
C LEU A 439 30.23 -61.31 -80.79
N LEU A 440 31.40 -61.94 -80.57
CA LEU A 440 32.52 -62.01 -81.53
C LEU A 440 32.62 -63.35 -82.30
N ARG A 441 31.58 -64.21 -82.26
CA ARG A 441 31.58 -65.49 -83.00
C ARG A 441 30.38 -65.73 -83.93
N HIS A 442 29.52 -64.74 -84.14
CA HIS A 442 28.47 -64.80 -85.16
C HIS A 442 28.34 -63.47 -85.92
N ARG A 443 29.14 -63.34 -86.99
CA ARG A 443 28.79 -62.78 -88.32
C ARG A 443 30.06 -62.61 -89.17
N PRO A 444 30.22 -63.36 -90.28
CA PRO A 444 30.01 -62.85 -91.62
C PRO A 444 28.56 -62.39 -91.84
#